data_AF-A0A7Y3TFX9-F1
#
_entry.id   AF-A0A7Y3TFX9-F1
#
_cell.length_a   1.000
_cell.length_b   1.000
_cell.length_c   1.000
_cell.angle_alpha   90.00
_cell.angle_beta   90.00
_cell.angle_gamma   90.00
#
_symmetry.space_group_name_H-M   'P 1'
#
loop_
_entity.id
_entity.type
_entity.pdbx_description
1 polymer ?
#
loop_
_entity_poly.entity_id
_entity_poly.type
_entity_poly.pdbx_seq_one_letter_code
_entity_poly.pdbx_strand_id
1 'polypeptide(L)'
;MICKYTPLNYKLFFLFLFFISSFLGNAQIGIGTITPNASSVLDITSTTQGLLPPRMTTIQRNAIATPADGLIVYDTDFKSLYSYVLSTTSWIPLSGGLPRLNFKRIRSTDNLATVLATELAAGAGAKYVLTANTLYEINGQVVFNFPIDLNGAYLNGLDANEDIIVKTSGNLFDGTTGGSVRNLTITTPGATAFNLNSALSTSTFLLRDCIIANCASVGTISGYGLVFMSIVNFSGNTNGVTYNNIGQLLLSNQAWFSNNSGTYEKFTGTFNLIEKQGGFSNVSSGAYGVDVSTAGLTITGDAVLESVVFTGPTPATYVRPYATPSATTFTGYNFNTSWGVRAGGIPTEADANAVGDFSMDYPVNSGLGVTLNNSTPSNIVKVGVSTGSEPVTVYSNLFRFATDAGTAGYNRLKYVGKKKRIFQVTGSISFQVPGTGVFIAYITKNGTPLTQYKIYGRGAAVNDIIVLPLNATTELTSGDYIEVALQRNSGATGVLVVPNITLTLK
;
A
#
# COMPACT_ATOMS: atom_id res chain seq x y z
N MET A 1 -53.54 -42.45 102.60
CA MET A 1 -52.24 -42.23 101.92
C MET A 1 -52.40 -40.98 101.05
N ILE A 2 -51.81 -39.84 101.45
CA ILE A 2 -51.86 -38.60 100.65
C ILE A 2 -50.40 -38.19 100.41
N CYS A 3 -49.96 -38.35 99.15
CA CYS A 3 -48.62 -38.02 98.70
C CYS A 3 -48.54 -36.52 98.39
N LYS A 4 -47.61 -35.78 99.04
CA LYS A 4 -47.35 -34.37 98.73
C LYS A 4 -46.25 -34.30 97.65
N TYR A 5 -46.60 -33.77 96.48
CA TYR A 5 -45.65 -33.46 95.41
C TYR A 5 -44.87 -32.18 95.74
N THR A 6 -43.54 -32.23 95.63
CA THR A 6 -42.65 -31.06 95.70
C THR A 6 -42.75 -30.25 94.39
N PRO A 7 -42.84 -28.91 94.45
CA PRO A 7 -42.87 -28.08 93.25
C PRO A 7 -41.48 -28.05 92.60
N LEU A 8 -41.43 -28.39 91.31
CA LEU A 8 -40.24 -28.37 90.48
C LEU A 8 -39.75 -26.92 90.28
N ASN A 9 -38.46 -26.66 90.48
CA ASN A 9 -37.89 -25.30 90.51
C ASN A 9 -37.67 -24.74 89.08
N TYR A 10 -38.72 -24.12 88.51
CA TYR A 10 -38.74 -23.60 87.12
C TYR A 10 -37.67 -22.55 86.78
N LYS A 11 -37.02 -21.94 87.79
CA LYS A 11 -35.98 -20.92 87.59
C LYS A 11 -34.74 -21.47 86.88
N LEU A 12 -34.34 -22.72 87.15
CA LEU A 12 -33.18 -23.33 86.51
C LEU A 12 -33.47 -23.70 85.05
N PHE A 13 -34.73 -24.07 84.74
CA PHE A 13 -35.19 -24.37 83.39
C PHE A 13 -35.23 -23.11 82.51
N PHE A 14 -35.76 -21.99 83.01
CA PHE A 14 -35.75 -20.72 82.28
C PHE A 14 -34.33 -20.17 82.04
N LEU A 15 -33.41 -20.34 82.99
CA LEU A 15 -32.01 -19.94 82.83
C LEU A 15 -31.30 -20.80 81.77
N PHE A 16 -31.58 -22.11 81.75
CA PHE A 16 -31.06 -23.03 80.72
C PHE A 16 -31.64 -22.72 79.34
N LEU A 17 -32.94 -22.38 79.24
CA LEU A 17 -33.59 -21.96 78.00
C LEU A 17 -33.01 -20.65 77.45
N PHE A 18 -32.68 -19.69 78.33
CA PHE A 18 -32.04 -18.44 77.97
C PHE A 18 -30.61 -18.67 77.44
N PHE A 19 -29.84 -19.57 78.07
CA PHE A 19 -28.49 -19.95 77.63
C PHE A 19 -28.47 -20.70 76.28
N ILE A 20 -29.50 -21.49 75.97
CA ILE A 20 -29.61 -22.18 74.67
C ILE A 20 -29.96 -21.19 73.54
N SER A 21 -30.77 -20.17 73.83
CA SER A 21 -31.18 -19.17 72.83
C SER A 21 -30.02 -18.29 72.32
N SER A 22 -28.96 -18.11 73.10
CA SER A 22 -27.75 -17.40 72.69
C SER A 22 -26.85 -18.16 71.70
N PHE A 23 -27.05 -19.46 71.49
CA PHE A 23 -26.28 -20.25 70.52
C PHE A 23 -26.89 -20.28 69.11
N LEU A 24 -28.03 -19.62 68.89
CA LEU A 24 -28.73 -19.57 67.59
C LEU A 24 -28.42 -18.30 66.76
N GLY A 25 -27.56 -17.41 67.26
CA GLY A 25 -27.13 -16.22 66.52
C GLY A 25 -25.96 -16.54 65.59
N ASN A 26 -26.18 -16.56 64.28
CA ASN A 26 -25.10 -16.60 63.30
C ASN A 26 -24.33 -15.27 63.35
N ALA A 27 -23.00 -15.30 63.53
CA ALA A 27 -22.14 -14.11 63.52
C ALA A 27 -21.85 -13.62 62.07
N GLN A 28 -22.90 -13.46 61.27
CA GLN A 28 -22.80 -12.98 59.89
C GLN A 28 -22.95 -11.46 59.85
N ILE A 29 -22.09 -10.81 59.07
CA ILE A 29 -22.17 -9.37 58.82
C ILE A 29 -23.03 -9.16 57.57
N GLY A 30 -24.28 -8.72 57.77
CA GLY A 30 -25.11 -8.21 56.69
C GLY A 30 -24.96 -6.70 56.57
N ILE A 31 -24.64 -6.21 55.37
CA ILE A 31 -24.67 -4.78 55.04
C ILE A 31 -25.75 -4.57 53.98
N GLY A 32 -26.81 -3.84 54.34
CA GLY A 32 -27.96 -3.62 53.44
C GLY A 32 -28.90 -4.82 53.32
N THR A 33 -28.72 -5.88 54.12
CA THR A 33 -29.63 -7.03 54.25
C THR A 33 -29.75 -7.47 55.71
N ILE A 34 -30.96 -7.85 56.12
CA ILE A 34 -31.23 -8.44 57.45
C ILE A 34 -31.23 -9.97 57.42
N THR A 35 -31.14 -10.57 56.23
CA THR A 35 -31.04 -12.01 56.02
C THR A 35 -29.83 -12.30 55.14
N PRO A 36 -28.60 -12.21 55.69
CA PRO A 36 -27.39 -12.59 54.96
C PRO A 36 -27.51 -14.01 54.41
N ASN A 37 -26.93 -14.25 53.24
CA ASN A 37 -26.88 -15.59 52.67
C ASN A 37 -26.21 -16.56 53.66
N ALA A 38 -26.84 -17.72 53.89
CA ALA A 38 -26.38 -18.72 54.85
C ALA A 38 -24.95 -19.24 54.56
N SER A 39 -24.47 -19.15 53.32
CA SER A 39 -23.10 -19.54 52.94
C SER A 39 -22.08 -18.39 53.02
N SER A 40 -22.42 -17.24 53.61
CA SER A 40 -21.56 -16.05 53.65
C SER A 40 -21.26 -15.61 55.08
N VAL A 41 -20.03 -15.16 55.34
CA VAL A 41 -19.67 -14.46 56.59
C VAL A 41 -19.93 -12.96 56.47
N LEU A 42 -19.84 -12.42 55.25
CA LEU A 42 -20.16 -11.04 54.88
C LEU A 42 -21.06 -11.06 53.64
N ASP A 43 -22.26 -10.50 53.76
CA ASP A 43 -23.20 -10.31 52.65
C ASP A 43 -23.48 -8.80 52.49
N ILE A 44 -23.29 -8.28 51.29
CA ILE A 44 -23.50 -6.87 50.97
C ILE A 44 -24.54 -6.78 49.86
N THR A 45 -25.70 -6.21 50.19
CA THR A 45 -26.78 -5.96 49.23
C THR A 45 -26.93 -4.46 49.03
N SER A 46 -26.77 -3.99 47.79
CA SER A 46 -27.06 -2.61 47.40
C SER A 46 -27.47 -2.55 45.93
N THR A 47 -28.39 -1.65 45.60
CA THR A 47 -28.83 -1.38 44.22
C THR A 47 -28.17 -0.13 43.62
N THR A 48 -27.45 0.66 44.43
CA THR A 48 -26.88 1.95 44.03
C THR A 48 -25.38 2.11 44.36
N GLN A 49 -24.82 1.24 45.19
CA GLN A 49 -23.42 1.30 45.63
C GLN A 49 -22.73 -0.06 45.41
N GLY A 50 -21.40 -0.05 45.34
CA GLY A 50 -20.58 -1.26 45.17
C GLY A 50 -19.50 -1.40 46.25
N LEU A 51 -18.76 -2.51 46.19
CA LEU A 51 -17.59 -2.74 47.05
C LEU A 51 -16.35 -2.12 46.41
N LEU A 52 -15.65 -1.25 47.16
CA LEU A 52 -14.36 -0.70 46.75
C LEU A 52 -13.23 -1.41 47.52
N PRO A 53 -12.57 -2.44 46.96
CA PRO A 53 -11.44 -3.08 47.62
C PRO A 53 -10.22 -2.14 47.67
N PRO A 54 -9.20 -2.43 48.49
CA PRO A 54 -7.96 -1.65 48.52
C PRO A 54 -7.39 -1.43 47.12
N ARG A 55 -7.08 -0.16 46.79
CA ARG A 55 -6.54 0.25 45.48
C ARG A 55 -5.07 0.59 45.62
N MET A 56 -4.22 -0.01 44.79
CA MET A 56 -2.76 0.15 44.87
C MET A 56 -2.09 -0.15 43.53
N THR A 57 -0.85 0.34 43.33
CA THR A 57 -0.05 0.00 42.14
C THR A 57 0.43 -1.45 42.18
N THR A 58 0.90 -1.98 41.04
CA THR A 58 1.52 -3.32 40.94
C THR A 58 2.66 -3.47 41.93
N ILE A 59 3.49 -2.44 42.06
CA ILE A 59 4.64 -2.43 42.97
C ILE A 59 4.17 -2.53 44.42
N GLN A 60 3.15 -1.74 44.79
CA GLN A 60 2.59 -1.76 46.15
C GLN A 60 1.92 -3.10 46.45
N ARG A 61 1.16 -3.68 45.50
CA ARG A 61 0.56 -5.01 45.63
C ARG A 61 1.62 -6.08 45.85
N ASN A 62 2.68 -6.06 45.05
CA ASN A 62 3.77 -7.03 45.15
C ASN A 62 4.62 -6.83 46.43
N ALA A 63 4.57 -5.65 47.05
CA ALA A 63 5.25 -5.35 48.31
C ALA A 63 4.47 -5.78 49.57
N ILE A 64 3.24 -6.28 49.44
CA ILE A 64 2.49 -6.84 50.59
C ILE A 64 3.26 -8.05 51.13
N ALA A 65 3.76 -7.94 52.37
CA ALA A 65 4.41 -9.05 53.05
C ALA A 65 3.37 -10.11 53.43
N THR A 66 3.66 -11.37 53.13
CA THR A 66 2.83 -12.53 53.50
C THR A 66 1.32 -12.35 53.18
N PRO A 67 0.93 -12.10 51.92
CA PRO A 67 -0.48 -11.94 51.57
C PRO A 67 -1.26 -13.24 51.83
N ALA A 68 -2.46 -13.09 52.39
CA ALA A 68 -3.35 -14.23 52.64
C ALA A 68 -3.86 -14.83 51.32
N ASP A 69 -4.08 -16.15 51.30
CA ASP A 69 -4.69 -16.82 50.15
C ASP A 69 -6.11 -16.27 49.91
N GLY A 70 -6.43 -15.92 48.67
CA GLY A 70 -7.71 -15.28 48.32
C GLY A 70 -7.80 -13.78 48.61
N LEU A 71 -6.70 -13.11 49.02
CA LEU A 71 -6.70 -11.66 49.24
C LEU A 71 -7.03 -10.90 47.93
N ILE A 72 -8.07 -10.05 47.95
CA ILE A 72 -8.52 -9.30 46.78
C ILE A 72 -8.09 -7.82 46.87
N VAL A 73 -7.47 -7.32 45.79
CA VAL A 73 -7.13 -5.90 45.62
C VAL A 73 -7.47 -5.42 44.22
N TYR A 74 -7.63 -4.11 44.04
CA TYR A 74 -7.69 -3.50 42.72
C TYR A 74 -6.32 -2.92 42.35
N ASP A 75 -5.68 -3.52 41.35
CA ASP A 75 -4.41 -3.04 40.81
C ASP A 75 -4.64 -1.83 39.89
N THR A 76 -4.08 -0.69 40.26
CA THR A 76 -4.28 0.57 39.53
C THR A 76 -3.40 0.71 38.30
N ASP A 77 -2.40 -0.14 38.08
CA ASP A 77 -1.60 -0.10 36.85
C ASP A 77 -2.29 -0.95 35.78
N PHE A 78 -2.73 -2.16 36.15
CA PHE A 78 -3.45 -3.07 35.25
C PHE A 78 -4.96 -2.82 35.18
N LYS A 79 -5.50 -1.97 36.06
CA LYS A 79 -6.93 -1.61 36.13
C LYS A 79 -7.85 -2.82 36.32
N SER A 80 -7.39 -3.82 37.07
CA SER A 80 -8.08 -5.09 37.27
C SER A 80 -8.10 -5.50 38.73
N LEU A 81 -9.10 -6.30 39.10
CA LEU A 81 -9.10 -7.02 40.37
C LEU A 81 -8.12 -8.18 40.30
N TYR A 82 -7.34 -8.36 41.37
CA TYR A 82 -6.42 -9.46 41.55
C TYR A 82 -6.74 -10.19 42.85
N SER A 83 -6.62 -11.51 42.81
CA SER A 83 -6.59 -12.38 43.98
C SER A 83 -5.18 -12.93 44.18
N TYR A 84 -4.70 -12.95 45.42
CA TYR A 84 -3.49 -13.72 45.73
C TYR A 84 -3.81 -15.21 45.75
N VAL A 85 -2.95 -16.02 45.15
CA VAL A 85 -3.05 -17.48 45.14
C VAL A 85 -1.78 -18.05 45.76
N LEU A 86 -1.93 -18.66 46.94
CA LEU A 86 -0.82 -19.14 47.75
C LEU A 86 -0.09 -20.33 47.10
N SER A 87 -0.82 -21.20 46.39
CA SER A 87 -0.26 -22.40 45.76
C SER A 87 0.74 -22.08 44.63
N THR A 88 0.56 -20.94 43.96
CA THR A 88 1.44 -20.45 42.89
C THR A 88 2.30 -19.28 43.34
N THR A 89 2.16 -18.84 44.60
CA THR A 89 2.83 -17.66 45.17
C THR A 89 2.70 -16.43 44.28
N SER A 90 1.50 -16.19 43.73
CA SER A 90 1.30 -15.19 42.69
C SER A 90 -0.04 -14.48 42.77
N TRP A 91 -0.07 -13.25 42.25
CA TRP A 91 -1.28 -12.48 42.05
C TRP A 91 -1.90 -12.84 40.70
N ILE A 92 -3.14 -13.33 40.71
CA ILE A 92 -3.89 -13.74 39.52
C ILE A 92 -5.07 -12.78 39.31
N PRO A 93 -5.29 -12.23 38.10
CA PRO A 93 -6.44 -11.40 37.85
C PRO A 93 -7.73 -12.22 37.88
N LEU A 94 -8.77 -11.67 38.51
CA LEU A 94 -10.07 -12.34 38.63
C LEU A 94 -10.87 -12.33 37.32
N SER A 95 -10.53 -11.43 36.37
CA SER A 95 -11.10 -11.40 35.03
C SER A 95 -10.22 -12.14 34.02
N GLY A 96 -10.32 -13.46 33.97
CA GLY A 96 -10.23 -14.29 32.76
C GLY A 96 -8.92 -14.39 31.94
N GLY A 97 -7.84 -13.69 32.25
CA GLY A 97 -6.58 -13.89 31.52
C GLY A 97 -5.38 -13.38 32.28
N LEU A 98 -4.29 -14.17 32.30
CA LEU A 98 -3.00 -13.71 32.79
C LEU A 98 -2.68 -12.35 32.14
N PRO A 99 -2.27 -11.34 32.93
CA PRO A 99 -1.97 -10.03 32.37
C PRO A 99 -0.80 -10.18 31.40
N ARG A 100 -0.94 -9.65 30.19
CA ARG A 100 0.17 -9.57 29.24
C ARG A 100 1.28 -8.73 29.88
N LEU A 101 2.52 -9.24 29.89
CA LEU A 101 3.64 -8.59 30.58
C LEU A 101 4.06 -7.26 29.94
N ASN A 102 3.98 -7.17 28.60
CA ASN A 102 4.26 -5.94 27.86
C ASN A 102 2.95 -5.40 27.29
N PHE A 103 2.05 -4.96 28.17
CA PHE A 103 0.74 -4.45 27.79
C PHE A 103 0.33 -3.24 28.60
N LYS A 104 -0.35 -2.30 27.93
CA LYS A 104 -0.93 -1.12 28.54
C LYS A 104 -2.23 -0.75 27.86
N ARG A 105 -3.28 -0.53 28.64
CA ARG A 105 -4.56 -0.02 28.13
C ARG A 105 -4.67 1.47 28.43
N ILE A 106 -5.09 2.24 27.41
CA ILE A 106 -5.35 3.67 27.48
C ILE A 106 -6.84 3.87 27.17
N ARG A 107 -7.58 4.37 28.15
CA ARG A 107 -9.02 4.59 28.05
C ARG A 107 -9.33 6.06 27.81
N SER A 108 -10.51 6.34 27.24
CA SER A 108 -11.04 7.69 27.05
C SER A 108 -11.08 8.55 28.32
N THR A 109 -11.17 7.93 29.50
CA THR A 109 -11.21 8.60 30.81
C THR A 109 -9.85 8.75 31.50
N ASP A 110 -8.78 8.21 30.92
CA ASP A 110 -7.45 8.26 31.54
C ASP A 110 -6.80 9.64 31.37
N ASN A 111 -6.13 10.12 32.42
CA ASN A 111 -5.24 11.28 32.31
C ASN A 111 -3.91 10.84 31.70
N LEU A 112 -3.67 11.19 30.43
CA LEU A 112 -2.48 10.79 29.68
C LEU A 112 -1.16 11.21 30.34
N ALA A 113 -1.10 12.33 31.06
CA ALA A 113 0.11 12.74 31.78
C ALA A 113 0.47 11.79 32.92
N THR A 114 -0.52 11.08 33.47
CA THR A 114 -0.32 10.07 34.51
C THR A 114 -0.11 8.70 33.90
N VAL A 115 -1.01 8.25 33.02
CA VAL A 115 -0.91 6.90 32.47
C VAL A 115 0.29 6.75 31.55
N LEU A 116 0.71 7.78 30.81
CA LEU A 116 1.88 7.74 29.92
C LEU A 116 3.08 8.54 30.45
N ALA A 117 3.22 8.70 31.77
CA ALA A 117 4.30 9.49 32.37
C ALA A 117 5.71 9.00 31.97
N THR A 118 5.91 7.68 31.96
CA THR A 118 7.19 7.06 31.56
C THR A 118 7.51 7.33 30.09
N GLU A 119 6.52 7.16 29.21
CA GLU A 119 6.66 7.41 27.78
C GLU A 119 6.90 8.90 27.47
N LEU A 120 6.27 9.79 28.24
CA LEU A 120 6.48 11.23 28.12
C LEU A 120 7.88 11.64 28.58
N ALA A 121 8.35 11.08 29.69
CA ALA A 121 9.71 11.30 30.18
C ALA A 121 10.76 10.80 29.17
N ALA A 122 10.53 9.63 28.56
CA ALA A 122 11.37 9.10 27.49
C ALA A 122 11.42 10.01 26.25
N GLY A 123 10.33 10.72 25.96
CA GLY A 123 10.30 11.77 24.93
C GLY A 123 10.65 13.17 25.42
N ALA A 124 11.34 13.30 26.55
CA ALA A 124 11.79 14.56 27.15
C ALA A 124 10.67 15.61 27.34
N GLY A 125 9.44 15.16 27.58
CA GLY A 125 8.27 16.03 27.75
C GLY A 125 7.65 16.56 26.46
N ALA A 126 8.20 16.21 25.28
CA ALA A 126 7.74 16.72 23.99
C ALA A 126 6.85 15.73 23.23
N LYS A 127 7.01 14.42 23.46
CA LYS A 127 6.25 13.34 22.83
C LYS A 127 6.17 12.11 23.72
N TYR A 128 5.22 11.22 23.44
CA TYR A 128 5.13 9.91 24.06
C TYR A 128 5.97 8.91 23.27
N VAL A 129 7.17 8.60 23.76
CA VAL A 129 7.99 7.53 23.21
C VAL A 129 7.52 6.22 23.80
N LEU A 130 6.80 5.42 23.01
CA LEU A 130 6.26 4.16 23.48
C LEU A 130 7.38 3.17 23.81
N THR A 131 7.09 2.24 24.72
CA THR A 131 8.04 1.18 25.07
C THR A 131 8.09 0.17 23.92
N ALA A 132 9.27 -0.09 23.38
CA ALA A 132 9.45 -1.07 22.32
C ALA A 132 8.91 -2.45 22.71
N ASN A 133 8.42 -3.24 21.74
CA ASN A 133 7.87 -4.58 21.97
C ASN A 133 6.73 -4.64 23.00
N THR A 134 5.99 -3.53 23.16
CA THR A 134 4.84 -3.42 24.07
C THR A 134 3.56 -3.18 23.28
N LEU A 135 2.48 -3.82 23.73
CA LEU A 135 1.14 -3.64 23.18
C LEU A 135 0.38 -2.54 23.95
N TYR A 136 0.02 -1.49 23.25
CA TYR A 136 -0.83 -0.41 23.74
C TYR A 136 -2.23 -0.59 23.15
N GLU A 137 -3.22 -0.83 24.01
CA GLU A 137 -4.63 -0.89 23.61
C GLU A 137 -5.29 0.46 23.84
N ILE A 138 -5.96 0.98 22.82
CA ILE A 138 -6.88 2.12 22.92
C ILE A 138 -8.27 1.56 23.20
N ASN A 139 -8.96 2.14 24.18
CA ASN A 139 -10.31 1.76 24.56
C ASN A 139 -11.17 3.03 24.63
N GLY A 140 -12.03 3.20 23.62
CA GLY A 140 -12.80 4.41 23.40
C GLY A 140 -12.00 5.54 22.73
N GLN A 141 -12.59 6.74 22.69
CA GLN A 141 -11.97 7.92 22.08
C GLN A 141 -10.94 8.58 23.00
N VAL A 142 -9.67 8.58 22.59
CA VAL A 142 -8.54 9.16 23.33
C VAL A 142 -7.93 10.33 22.57
N VAL A 143 -7.87 11.50 23.22
CA VAL A 143 -7.27 12.73 22.66
C VAL A 143 -5.83 12.88 23.12
N PHE A 144 -4.87 12.81 22.19
CA PHE A 144 -3.44 12.94 22.47
C PHE A 144 -2.97 14.39 22.41
N ASN A 145 -2.57 14.93 23.56
CA ASN A 145 -1.98 16.27 23.69
C ASN A 145 -0.55 16.35 23.14
N PHE A 146 0.25 15.29 23.24
CA PHE A 146 1.58 15.20 22.63
C PHE A 146 1.63 14.19 21.45
N PRO A 147 2.58 14.32 20.51
CA PRO A 147 2.82 13.31 19.48
C PRO A 147 3.20 11.94 20.07
N ILE A 148 3.04 10.90 19.27
CA ILE A 148 3.37 9.51 19.59
C ILE A 148 4.56 9.08 18.74
N ASP A 149 5.65 8.66 19.38
CA ASP A 149 6.72 7.90 18.72
C ASP A 149 6.48 6.42 19.00
N LEU A 150 6.11 5.67 17.96
CA LEU A 150 5.78 4.26 18.09
C LEU A 150 6.94 3.42 18.60
N ASN A 151 8.19 3.78 18.29
CA ASN A 151 9.39 3.13 18.83
C ASN A 151 9.36 1.57 18.81
N GLY A 152 8.83 0.96 17.74
CA GLY A 152 8.70 -0.50 17.62
C GLY A 152 7.61 -1.13 18.50
N ALA A 153 6.72 -0.34 19.07
CA ALA A 153 5.54 -0.79 19.80
C ALA A 153 4.38 -1.15 18.87
N TYR A 154 3.35 -1.76 19.47
CA TYR A 154 2.11 -2.14 18.82
C TYR A 154 0.97 -1.34 19.42
N LEU A 155 0.28 -0.54 18.62
CA LEU A 155 -0.92 0.17 19.01
C LEU A 155 -2.13 -0.54 18.41
N ASN A 156 -3.12 -0.89 19.22
CA ASN A 156 -4.31 -1.60 18.74
C ASN A 156 -5.61 -1.08 19.35
N GLY A 157 -6.69 -1.22 18.60
CA GLY A 157 -8.05 -1.23 19.12
C GLY A 157 -8.64 -2.62 19.01
N LEU A 158 -9.90 -2.75 19.40
CA LEU A 158 -10.74 -3.93 19.23
C LEU A 158 -11.99 -3.61 18.39
N ASP A 159 -12.50 -2.38 18.48
CA ASP A 159 -13.57 -1.85 17.64
C ASP A 159 -13.17 -0.51 17.05
N ALA A 160 -12.81 -0.48 15.76
CA ALA A 160 -12.36 0.74 15.11
C ALA A 160 -13.41 1.87 15.10
N ASN A 161 -14.71 1.58 15.33
CA ASN A 161 -15.74 2.61 15.41
C ASN A 161 -15.77 3.34 16.77
N GLU A 162 -15.30 2.69 17.84
CA GLU A 162 -15.29 3.26 19.20
C GLU A 162 -13.87 3.58 19.68
N ASP A 163 -12.88 2.81 19.26
CA ASP A 163 -11.46 2.98 19.59
C ASP A 163 -10.81 3.97 18.63
N ILE A 164 -10.85 5.24 19.04
CA ILE A 164 -10.47 6.38 18.22
C ILE A 164 -9.30 7.10 18.87
N ILE A 165 -8.25 7.38 18.11
CA ILE A 165 -7.18 8.29 18.52
C ILE A 165 -7.34 9.64 17.82
N VAL A 166 -7.26 10.72 18.60
CA VAL A 166 -7.55 12.08 18.15
C VAL A 166 -6.37 13.01 18.42
N LYS A 167 -6.07 13.89 17.47
CA LYS A 167 -5.24 15.07 17.71
C LYS A 167 -5.75 16.28 16.96
N THR A 168 -5.66 17.46 17.55
CA THR A 168 -6.26 18.69 17.00
C THR A 168 -5.24 19.73 16.53
N SER A 169 -3.95 19.53 16.80
CA SER A 169 -2.86 20.38 16.32
C SER A 169 -1.54 19.62 16.21
N GLY A 170 -0.67 20.01 15.28
CA GLY A 170 0.66 19.40 15.10
C GLY A 170 0.58 17.99 14.50
N ASN A 171 1.50 17.10 14.90
CA ASN A 171 1.61 15.73 14.39
C ASN A 171 1.10 14.73 15.42
N LEU A 172 0.26 13.77 15.02
CA LEU A 172 -0.18 12.68 15.91
C LEU A 172 0.92 11.64 16.08
N PHE A 173 1.43 11.09 14.97
CA PHE A 173 2.60 10.24 14.98
C PHE A 173 3.83 11.02 14.54
N ASP A 174 4.88 11.01 15.37
CA ASP A 174 6.14 11.68 15.09
C ASP A 174 7.30 10.82 15.60
N GLY A 175 7.94 10.09 14.68
CA GLY A 175 8.93 9.09 15.04
C GLY A 175 9.74 8.55 13.87
N THR A 176 10.82 7.84 14.20
CA THR A 176 11.82 7.38 13.22
C THR A 176 11.97 5.84 13.19
N THR A 177 11.45 5.15 14.20
CA THR A 177 11.66 3.70 14.36
C THR A 177 10.56 2.87 13.71
N GLY A 178 9.34 3.42 13.63
CA GLY A 178 8.15 2.70 13.16
C GLY A 178 7.51 1.87 14.26
N GLY A 179 6.77 0.84 13.89
CA GLY A 179 5.89 0.07 14.76
C GLY A 179 4.66 -0.41 14.02
N SER A 180 3.66 -0.88 14.75
CA SER A 180 2.41 -1.37 14.16
C SER A 180 1.21 -0.65 14.76
N VAL A 181 0.29 -0.21 13.91
CA VAL A 181 -1.01 0.36 14.31
C VAL A 181 -2.12 -0.46 13.66
N ARG A 182 -3.12 -0.88 14.44
CA ARG A 182 -4.19 -1.74 13.91
C ARG A 182 -5.55 -1.55 14.57
N ASN A 183 -6.64 -1.81 13.83
CA ASN A 183 -8.01 -1.88 14.35
C ASN A 183 -8.46 -0.58 15.03
N LEU A 184 -8.10 0.58 14.47
CA LEU A 184 -8.34 1.90 15.06
C LEU A 184 -8.83 2.89 14.03
N THR A 185 -9.63 3.87 14.49
CA THR A 185 -9.82 5.12 13.76
C THR A 185 -8.78 6.15 14.21
N ILE A 186 -8.11 6.74 13.25
CA ILE A 186 -7.17 7.85 13.42
C ILE A 186 -7.84 9.09 12.85
N THR A 187 -8.04 10.11 13.68
CA THR A 187 -8.64 11.37 13.24
C THR A 187 -7.84 12.57 13.72
N THR A 188 -7.49 13.45 12.78
CA THR A 188 -6.67 14.64 13.09
C THR A 188 -7.24 15.95 12.54
N PRO A 189 -8.40 16.42 13.02
CA PRO A 189 -8.99 17.67 12.54
C PRO A 189 -8.06 18.85 12.80
N GLY A 190 -7.60 19.52 11.75
CA GLY A 190 -6.64 20.63 11.86
C GLY A 190 -5.18 20.21 12.12
N ALA A 191 -4.87 18.91 12.03
CA ALA A 191 -3.55 18.35 12.32
C ALA A 191 -3.11 17.32 11.26
N THR A 192 -1.89 16.81 11.44
CA THR A 192 -1.28 15.79 10.59
C THR A 192 -1.29 14.44 11.30
N ALA A 193 -1.75 13.37 10.62
CA ALA A 193 -1.73 12.03 11.20
C ALA A 193 -0.30 11.49 11.33
N PHE A 194 0.48 11.50 10.24
CA PHE A 194 1.82 10.91 10.19
C PHE A 194 2.89 11.94 9.84
N ASN A 195 3.89 12.06 10.70
CA ASN A 195 5.18 12.67 10.41
C ASN A 195 6.27 11.63 10.72
N LEU A 196 6.37 10.61 9.88
CA LEU A 196 7.27 9.49 10.10
C LEU A 196 8.48 9.60 9.17
N ASN A 197 9.69 9.57 9.73
CA ASN A 197 10.92 9.72 8.95
C ASN A 197 12.05 8.86 9.53
N SER A 198 12.21 7.64 9.02
CA SER A 198 13.32 6.78 9.40
C SER A 198 14.60 7.12 8.64
N ALA A 199 15.75 6.96 9.30
CA ALA A 199 17.06 6.98 8.64
C ALA A 199 17.64 5.58 8.43
N LEU A 200 16.94 4.54 8.92
CA LEU A 200 17.42 3.17 8.93
C LEU A 200 16.62 2.31 7.95
N SER A 201 17.30 1.76 6.95
CA SER A 201 16.70 0.86 5.96
C SER A 201 16.22 -0.49 6.54
N THR A 202 16.35 -0.71 7.85
CA THR A 202 15.84 -1.88 8.58
C THR A 202 14.55 -1.59 9.34
N SER A 203 14.18 -0.31 9.51
CA SER A 203 12.94 0.06 10.20
C SER A 203 11.72 -0.31 9.38
N THR A 204 10.66 -0.71 10.09
CA THR A 204 9.38 -1.12 9.49
C THR A 204 8.22 -0.34 10.10
N PHE A 205 7.28 0.10 9.26
CA PHE A 205 6.00 0.64 9.69
C PHE A 205 4.84 -0.16 9.12
N LEU A 206 3.90 -0.56 10.00
CA LEU A 206 2.73 -1.35 9.64
C LEU A 206 1.45 -0.61 10.05
N LEU A 207 0.52 -0.44 9.10
CA LEU A 207 -0.82 0.10 9.37
C LEU A 207 -1.88 -0.86 8.83
N ARG A 208 -2.77 -1.35 9.69
CA ARG A 208 -3.69 -2.43 9.31
C ARG A 208 -5.10 -2.25 9.84
N ASP A 209 -6.10 -2.56 9.03
CA ASP A 209 -7.49 -2.62 9.51
C ASP A 209 -7.91 -1.29 10.17
N CYS A 210 -7.55 -0.17 9.54
CA CYS A 210 -7.66 1.18 10.12
C CYS A 210 -8.55 2.10 9.29
N ILE A 211 -9.10 3.12 9.96
CA ILE A 211 -9.80 4.23 9.32
C ILE A 211 -8.99 5.50 9.55
N ILE A 212 -8.62 6.21 8.49
CA ILE A 212 -7.97 7.53 8.54
C ILE A 212 -9.00 8.57 8.14
N ALA A 213 -9.48 9.32 9.13
CA ALA A 213 -10.63 10.21 8.97
C ALA A 213 -10.28 11.66 9.28
N ASN A 214 -10.89 12.59 8.54
CA ASN A 214 -10.93 14.03 8.88
C ASN A 214 -9.56 14.66 9.20
N CYS A 215 -8.48 14.17 8.58
CA CYS A 215 -7.15 14.72 8.78
C CYS A 215 -6.98 15.99 7.92
N ALA A 216 -6.37 17.04 8.46
CA ALA A 216 -5.94 18.17 7.62
C ALA A 216 -4.84 17.72 6.63
N SER A 217 -4.02 16.76 7.06
CA SER A 217 -3.15 15.96 6.20
C SER A 217 -2.99 14.56 6.77
N VAL A 218 -3.06 13.52 5.94
CA VAL A 218 -2.60 12.19 6.36
C VAL A 218 -1.09 12.24 6.64
N GLY A 219 -0.34 13.01 5.86
CA GLY A 219 1.02 13.41 6.19
C GLY A 219 2.10 12.69 5.39
N THR A 220 3.26 12.46 6.00
CA THR A 220 4.43 11.87 5.35
C THR A 220 4.89 10.59 6.05
N ILE A 221 5.21 9.58 5.25
CA ILE A 221 5.88 8.36 5.67
C ILE A 221 7.15 8.22 4.83
N SER A 222 8.31 8.32 5.50
CA SER A 222 9.59 8.47 4.83
C SER A 222 10.69 7.56 5.38
N GLY A 223 11.57 7.08 4.50
CA GLY A 223 12.89 6.55 4.86
C GLY A 223 12.93 5.11 5.41
N TYR A 224 11.79 4.43 5.47
CA TYR A 224 11.67 3.08 6.01
C TYR A 224 12.18 2.01 5.04
N GLY A 225 12.72 0.91 5.58
CA GLY A 225 13.01 -0.30 4.82
C GLY A 225 11.74 -0.96 4.27
N LEU A 226 10.71 -1.06 5.11
CA LEU A 226 9.40 -1.59 4.77
C LEU A 226 8.29 -0.68 5.31
N VAL A 227 7.34 -0.34 4.44
CA VAL A 227 6.04 0.20 4.84
C VAL A 227 4.99 -0.73 4.29
N PHE A 228 4.15 -1.27 5.16
CA PHE A 228 3.03 -2.12 4.75
C PHE A 228 1.72 -1.58 5.32
N MET A 229 0.83 -1.20 4.42
CA MET A 229 -0.51 -0.74 4.73
C MET A 229 -1.53 -1.72 4.15
N SER A 230 -2.41 -2.28 4.98
CA SER A 230 -3.36 -3.30 4.56
C SER A 230 -4.75 -3.02 5.12
N ILE A 231 -5.75 -2.92 4.23
CA ILE A 231 -7.15 -2.65 4.59
C ILE A 231 -7.24 -1.32 5.36
N VAL A 232 -7.11 -0.22 4.63
CA VAL A 232 -7.17 1.13 5.20
C VAL A 232 -8.19 1.98 4.45
N ASN A 233 -9.12 2.54 5.21
CA ASN A 233 -10.15 3.44 4.70
C ASN A 233 -9.73 4.89 4.91
N PHE A 234 -9.86 5.73 3.89
CA PHE A 234 -9.56 7.16 3.96
C PHE A 234 -10.81 7.98 3.69
N SER A 235 -11.24 8.80 4.63
CA SER A 235 -12.49 9.58 4.52
C SER A 235 -12.33 11.01 5.06
N GLY A 236 -12.79 12.00 4.29
CA GLY A 236 -12.82 13.39 4.75
C GLY A 236 -11.46 14.05 4.95
N ASN A 237 -10.37 13.49 4.39
CA ASN A 237 -9.03 14.07 4.53
C ASN A 237 -8.83 15.22 3.54
N THR A 238 -8.26 16.34 4.01
CA THR A 238 -8.02 17.52 3.15
C THR A 238 -6.79 17.33 2.25
N ASN A 239 -5.77 16.62 2.75
CA ASN A 239 -4.62 16.17 1.99
C ASN A 239 -4.34 14.71 2.33
N GLY A 240 -3.87 13.95 1.36
CA GLY A 240 -3.50 12.55 1.55
C GLY A 240 -2.09 12.37 2.08
N VAL A 241 -1.49 11.25 1.68
CA VAL A 241 -0.21 10.75 2.18
C VAL A 241 0.89 10.92 1.13
N THR A 242 2.07 11.36 1.59
CA THR A 242 3.31 11.33 0.81
C THR A 242 4.20 10.20 1.29
N TYR A 243 4.52 9.29 0.37
CA TYR A 243 5.50 8.24 0.55
C TYR A 243 6.83 8.68 -0.02
N ASN A 244 7.91 8.58 0.75
CA ASN A 244 9.21 9.11 0.36
C ASN A 244 10.37 8.18 0.75
N ASN A 245 11.31 7.90 -0.17
CA ASN A 245 12.53 7.17 0.17
C ASN A 245 12.29 5.83 0.91
N ILE A 246 11.35 5.00 0.43
CA ILE A 246 10.99 3.74 1.09
C ILE A 246 11.60 2.56 0.32
N GLY A 247 12.25 1.63 1.01
CA GLY A 247 12.75 0.40 0.38
C GLY A 247 11.61 -0.38 -0.30
N GLN A 248 10.73 -0.97 0.48
CA GLN A 248 9.56 -1.71 0.01
C GLN A 248 8.28 -1.03 0.50
N LEU A 249 7.49 -0.51 -0.42
CA LEU A 249 6.18 0.05 -0.13
C LEU A 249 5.09 -0.91 -0.59
N LEU A 250 4.34 -1.48 0.34
CA LEU A 250 3.24 -2.41 0.08
C LEU A 250 1.92 -1.76 0.52
N LEU A 251 1.02 -1.54 -0.43
CA LEU A 251 -0.28 -0.93 -0.23
C LEU A 251 -1.37 -1.90 -0.69
N SER A 252 -1.96 -2.61 0.26
CA SER A 252 -3.00 -3.61 0.01
C SER A 252 -4.37 -3.07 0.43
N ASN A 253 -5.34 -3.09 -0.48
CA ASN A 253 -6.75 -2.75 -0.21
C ASN A 253 -6.92 -1.38 0.46
N GLN A 254 -6.48 -0.32 -0.24
CA GLN A 254 -6.69 1.06 0.20
C GLN A 254 -8.01 1.59 -0.38
N ALA A 255 -8.87 2.16 0.46
CA ALA A 255 -10.19 2.65 0.06
C ALA A 255 -10.30 4.17 0.27
N TRP A 256 -10.12 4.93 -0.81
CA TRP A 256 -10.25 6.38 -0.80
C TRP A 256 -11.65 6.81 -1.22
N PHE A 257 -12.42 7.37 -0.29
CA PHE A 257 -13.78 7.84 -0.52
C PHE A 257 -13.83 9.22 -1.22
N SER A 258 -14.98 9.56 -1.82
CA SER A 258 -15.17 10.78 -2.62
C SER A 258 -15.14 12.09 -1.83
N ASN A 259 -15.14 12.03 -0.51
CA ASN A 259 -15.08 13.20 0.38
C ASN A 259 -13.64 13.57 0.77
N ASN A 260 -12.62 12.92 0.22
CA ASN A 260 -11.24 13.37 0.35
C ASN A 260 -10.93 14.46 -0.68
N SER A 261 -9.94 15.31 -0.40
CA SER A 261 -9.48 16.38 -1.28
C SER A 261 -7.96 16.30 -1.51
N GLY A 262 -7.44 17.14 -2.40
CA GLY A 262 -6.01 17.23 -2.69
C GLY A 262 -5.46 15.99 -3.39
N THR A 263 -4.21 15.63 -3.10
CA THR A 263 -3.61 14.39 -3.60
C THR A 263 -3.74 13.30 -2.55
N TYR A 264 -4.35 12.17 -2.92
CA TYR A 264 -4.59 11.05 -2.01
C TYR A 264 -3.29 10.30 -1.71
N GLU A 265 -2.54 9.90 -2.75
CA GLU A 265 -1.26 9.20 -2.61
C GLU A 265 -0.21 9.85 -3.50
N LYS A 266 0.88 10.34 -2.90
CA LYS A 266 2.00 10.95 -3.61
C LYS A 266 3.28 10.15 -3.39
N PHE A 267 4.03 9.90 -4.47
CA PHE A 267 5.30 9.20 -4.42
C PHE A 267 6.46 10.16 -4.73
N THR A 268 7.48 10.16 -3.86
CA THR A 268 8.69 10.99 -4.02
C THR A 268 9.96 10.23 -3.65
N GLY A 269 11.11 10.70 -4.14
CA GLY A 269 12.40 10.12 -3.77
C GLY A 269 12.65 8.75 -4.42
N THR A 270 13.33 7.85 -3.70
CA THR A 270 13.79 6.55 -4.24
C THR A 270 13.07 5.38 -3.59
N PHE A 271 12.65 4.41 -4.41
CA PHE A 271 12.06 3.16 -3.97
C PHE A 271 12.81 1.96 -4.53
N ASN A 272 12.91 0.86 -3.76
CA ASN A 272 13.30 -0.42 -4.34
C ASN A 272 12.10 -1.09 -5.02
N LEU A 273 10.93 -1.02 -4.37
CA LEU A 273 9.69 -1.59 -4.87
C LEU A 273 8.49 -0.79 -4.39
N ILE A 274 7.49 -0.64 -5.26
CA ILE A 274 6.17 -0.14 -4.91
C ILE A 274 5.14 -1.17 -5.37
N GLU A 275 4.30 -1.64 -4.47
CA GLU A 275 3.13 -2.44 -4.79
C GLU A 275 1.89 -1.73 -4.27
N LYS A 276 0.94 -1.48 -5.17
CA LYS A 276 -0.42 -1.07 -4.82
C LYS A 276 -1.40 -2.06 -5.42
N GLN A 277 -2.04 -2.84 -4.55
CA GLN A 277 -2.92 -3.92 -4.94
C GLN A 277 -4.30 -3.78 -4.27
N GLY A 278 -5.35 -3.77 -5.09
CA GLY A 278 -6.74 -3.81 -4.63
C GLY A 278 -7.25 -2.52 -3.97
N GLY A 279 -8.55 -2.52 -3.66
CA GLY A 279 -9.25 -1.33 -3.14
C GLY A 279 -9.74 -0.41 -4.26
N PHE A 280 -10.07 0.83 -3.90
CA PHE A 280 -10.59 1.82 -4.84
C PHE A 280 -10.11 3.23 -4.52
N SER A 281 -10.12 4.07 -5.55
CA SER A 281 -9.88 5.50 -5.43
C SER A 281 -11.03 6.26 -6.09
N ASN A 282 -11.94 6.79 -5.26
CA ASN A 282 -13.01 7.66 -5.71
C ASN A 282 -12.51 9.11 -5.64
N VAL A 283 -11.95 9.57 -6.75
CA VAL A 283 -11.24 10.84 -6.87
C VAL A 283 -12.26 11.96 -6.99
N SER A 284 -12.25 12.90 -6.05
CA SER A 284 -13.13 14.06 -6.06
C SER A 284 -12.72 15.10 -7.11
N SER A 285 -13.59 16.05 -7.39
CA SER A 285 -13.28 17.12 -8.35
C SER A 285 -12.08 17.95 -7.86
N GLY A 286 -11.08 18.14 -8.73
CA GLY A 286 -9.86 18.88 -8.40
C GLY A 286 -8.82 18.10 -7.58
N ALA A 287 -9.10 16.84 -7.23
CA ALA A 287 -8.17 15.95 -6.55
C ALA A 287 -7.39 15.07 -7.54
N TYR A 288 -6.31 14.45 -7.02
CA TYR A 288 -5.57 13.39 -7.69
C TYR A 288 -5.57 12.13 -6.81
N GLY A 289 -5.93 10.99 -7.39
CA GLY A 289 -5.85 9.70 -6.70
C GLY A 289 -4.40 9.25 -6.49
N VAL A 290 -3.56 9.43 -7.51
CA VAL A 290 -2.12 9.12 -7.45
C VAL A 290 -1.31 10.26 -8.06
N ASP A 291 -0.19 10.64 -7.45
CA ASP A 291 0.76 11.61 -7.98
C ASP A 291 2.17 11.00 -8.08
N VAL A 292 2.64 10.85 -9.32
CA VAL A 292 4.00 10.41 -9.68
C VAL A 292 4.78 11.51 -10.42
N SER A 293 4.28 12.75 -10.40
CA SER A 293 4.82 13.88 -11.16
C SER A 293 6.11 14.48 -10.58
N THR A 294 6.50 14.06 -9.38
CA THR A 294 7.66 14.62 -8.68
C THR A 294 8.96 14.31 -9.42
N ALA A 295 9.71 15.36 -9.79
CA ALA A 295 11.02 15.21 -10.42
C ALA A 295 11.97 14.40 -9.51
N GLY A 296 12.72 13.48 -10.12
CA GLY A 296 13.66 12.61 -9.40
C GLY A 296 13.04 11.36 -8.74
N LEU A 297 11.72 11.16 -8.85
CA LEU A 297 11.08 9.91 -8.41
C LEU A 297 11.71 8.70 -9.13
N THR A 298 12.40 7.86 -8.37
CA THR A 298 13.18 6.73 -8.88
C THR A 298 12.70 5.42 -8.29
N ILE A 299 12.53 4.40 -9.14
CA ILE A 299 12.19 3.03 -8.72
C ILE A 299 13.29 2.12 -9.27
N THR A 300 14.13 1.58 -8.38
CA THR A 300 15.31 0.78 -8.76
C THR A 300 14.94 -0.65 -9.15
N GLY A 301 13.91 -1.23 -8.50
CA GLY A 301 13.28 -2.49 -8.88
C GLY A 301 12.06 -2.25 -9.77
N ASP A 302 10.94 -2.89 -9.46
CA ASP A 302 9.67 -2.76 -10.18
C ASP A 302 8.59 -2.09 -9.32
N ALA A 303 7.62 -1.48 -9.99
CA ALA A 303 6.39 -1.02 -9.36
C ALA A 303 5.16 -1.66 -9.99
N VAL A 304 4.15 -1.96 -9.19
CA VAL A 304 2.90 -2.59 -9.63
C VAL A 304 1.71 -1.80 -9.11
N LEU A 305 0.76 -1.52 -10.00
CA LEU A 305 -0.56 -0.98 -9.68
C LEU A 305 -1.61 -1.93 -10.25
N GLU A 306 -2.24 -2.73 -9.38
CA GLU A 306 -3.09 -3.85 -9.82
C GLU A 306 -4.42 -3.91 -9.08
N SER A 307 -5.50 -4.16 -9.82
CA SER A 307 -6.86 -4.37 -9.28
C SER A 307 -7.42 -3.19 -8.47
N VAL A 308 -6.84 -2.00 -8.59
CA VAL A 308 -7.41 -0.75 -8.04
C VAL A 308 -8.44 -0.22 -9.02
N VAL A 309 -9.60 0.20 -8.52
CA VAL A 309 -10.63 0.86 -9.35
C VAL A 309 -10.62 2.36 -9.10
N PHE A 310 -10.30 3.14 -10.12
CA PHE A 310 -10.43 4.60 -10.11
C PHE A 310 -11.81 5.01 -10.62
N THR A 311 -12.50 5.84 -9.84
CA THR A 311 -13.81 6.43 -10.16
C THR A 311 -13.81 7.91 -9.77
N GLY A 312 -14.79 8.68 -10.26
CA GLY A 312 -14.86 10.12 -10.00
C GLY A 312 -15.44 10.90 -11.19
N PRO A 313 -15.62 12.23 -11.05
CA PRO A 313 -16.26 13.06 -12.07
C PRO A 313 -15.37 13.32 -13.29
N THR A 314 -14.04 13.19 -13.16
CA THR A 314 -13.07 13.51 -14.22
C THR A 314 -11.97 12.45 -14.31
N PRO A 315 -12.12 11.43 -15.20
CA PRO A 315 -11.09 10.40 -15.38
C PRO A 315 -9.70 10.94 -15.74
N ALA A 316 -9.65 12.08 -16.44
CA ALA A 316 -8.40 12.73 -16.82
C ALA A 316 -7.55 13.26 -15.64
N THR A 317 -8.09 13.26 -14.41
CA THR A 317 -7.38 13.75 -13.21
C THR A 317 -7.13 12.66 -12.18
N TYR A 318 -7.38 11.38 -12.50
CA TYR A 318 -7.15 10.29 -11.54
C TYR A 318 -5.68 10.16 -11.16
N VAL A 319 -4.79 10.38 -12.12
CA VAL A 319 -3.34 10.32 -11.91
C VAL A 319 -2.72 11.63 -12.35
N ARG A 320 -1.84 12.18 -11.52
CA ARG A 320 -0.90 13.22 -11.93
C ARG A 320 0.36 12.52 -12.47
N PRO A 321 0.54 12.52 -13.80
CA PRO A 321 1.54 11.67 -14.44
C PRO A 321 2.95 12.18 -14.20
N TYR A 322 3.97 11.34 -14.49
CA TYR A 322 5.35 11.83 -14.59
C TYR A 322 5.40 13.03 -15.56
N ALA A 323 6.32 13.97 -15.33
CA ALA A 323 6.52 15.10 -16.22
C ALA A 323 6.72 14.65 -17.68
N THR A 324 6.36 15.54 -18.62
CA THR A 324 6.29 15.39 -20.10
C THR A 324 7.38 14.51 -20.74
N PRO A 325 7.12 13.92 -21.93
CA PRO A 325 7.80 12.72 -22.44
C PRO A 325 9.31 12.69 -22.26
N SER A 326 9.78 11.62 -21.65
CA SER A 326 11.19 11.26 -21.49
C SER A 326 11.45 9.92 -22.17
N ALA A 327 12.68 9.40 -22.09
CA ALA A 327 12.99 8.07 -22.58
C ALA A 327 12.15 6.94 -21.93
N THR A 328 11.50 7.21 -20.79
CA THR A 328 10.75 6.23 -20.03
C THR A 328 9.27 6.57 -19.83
N THR A 329 8.77 7.70 -20.37
CA THR A 329 7.38 8.16 -20.22
C THR A 329 6.75 8.46 -21.58
N PHE A 330 5.45 8.19 -21.74
CA PHE A 330 4.79 8.16 -23.05
C PHE A 330 3.54 9.05 -23.07
N THR A 331 3.31 9.74 -24.19
CA THR A 331 2.13 10.59 -24.38
C THR A 331 0.84 9.77 -24.25
N GLY A 332 -0.11 10.25 -23.43
CA GLY A 332 -1.37 9.55 -23.16
C GLY A 332 -1.29 8.49 -22.05
N TYR A 333 -0.11 8.31 -21.44
CA TYR A 333 0.15 7.38 -20.35
C TYR A 333 0.66 8.12 -19.12
N ASN A 334 0.53 7.50 -17.95
CA ASN A 334 0.76 8.16 -16.67
C ASN A 334 2.08 7.77 -16.01
N PHE A 335 2.53 6.53 -16.24
CA PHE A 335 3.63 5.91 -15.52
C PHE A 335 4.84 5.68 -16.42
N ASN A 336 6.02 5.56 -15.78
CA ASN A 336 7.23 5.23 -16.50
C ASN A 336 7.40 3.71 -16.70
N THR A 337 8.45 3.30 -17.40
CA THR A 337 8.69 1.88 -17.74
C THR A 337 8.93 0.94 -16.55
N SER A 338 9.21 1.46 -15.33
CA SER A 338 9.32 0.64 -14.11
C SER A 338 7.97 0.17 -13.58
N TRP A 339 6.86 0.76 -14.02
CA TRP A 339 5.52 0.36 -13.61
C TRP A 339 4.93 -0.73 -14.50
N GLY A 340 4.21 -1.66 -13.87
CA GLY A 340 3.18 -2.49 -14.50
C GLY A 340 1.81 -2.09 -13.96
N VAL A 341 0.92 -1.62 -14.83
CA VAL A 341 -0.37 -1.06 -14.45
C VAL A 341 -1.51 -1.86 -15.07
N ARG A 342 -2.41 -2.35 -14.21
CA ARG A 342 -3.67 -3.00 -14.57
C ARG A 342 -4.74 -2.59 -13.57
N ALA A 343 -5.36 -1.44 -13.82
CA ALA A 343 -6.34 -0.81 -12.94
C ALA A 343 -7.54 -0.31 -13.73
N GLY A 344 -8.73 -0.37 -13.12
CA GLY A 344 -9.95 0.17 -13.74
C GLY A 344 -9.95 1.70 -13.70
N GLY A 345 -10.44 2.35 -14.75
CA GLY A 345 -10.56 3.81 -14.84
C GLY A 345 -9.33 4.53 -15.41
N ILE A 346 -8.19 3.85 -15.58
CA ILE A 346 -6.98 4.38 -16.23
C ILE A 346 -6.45 3.40 -17.28
N PRO A 347 -5.59 3.83 -18.22
CA PRO A 347 -5.00 2.94 -19.22
C PRO A 347 -4.19 1.79 -18.59
N THR A 348 -4.20 0.62 -19.23
CA THR A 348 -3.27 -0.47 -18.92
C THR A 348 -1.88 -0.10 -19.43
N GLU A 349 -0.88 -0.12 -18.55
CA GLU A 349 0.48 0.31 -18.87
C GLU A 349 1.49 -0.80 -18.51
N ALA A 350 1.82 -1.64 -19.47
CA ALA A 350 2.78 -2.74 -19.29
C ALA A 350 3.54 -3.03 -20.57
N ASP A 351 4.72 -3.69 -20.47
CA ASP A 351 5.46 -4.14 -21.65
C ASP A 351 4.61 -5.05 -22.56
N ALA A 352 3.68 -5.82 -21.99
CA ALA A 352 2.72 -6.66 -22.73
C ALA A 352 1.73 -5.87 -23.61
N ASN A 353 1.59 -4.57 -23.38
CA ASN A 353 0.73 -3.68 -24.16
C ASN A 353 1.53 -2.72 -25.06
N ALA A 354 2.87 -2.87 -25.10
CA ALA A 354 3.73 -2.07 -25.95
C ALA A 354 3.30 -2.15 -27.42
N VAL A 355 3.18 -0.99 -28.06
CA VAL A 355 2.75 -0.85 -29.45
C VAL A 355 3.52 0.30 -30.09
N GLY A 356 3.82 0.16 -31.38
CA GLY A 356 4.40 1.24 -32.17
C GLY A 356 4.05 1.05 -33.63
N ASP A 357 3.64 2.14 -34.27
CA ASP A 357 3.29 2.16 -35.69
C ASP A 357 4.10 3.21 -36.43
N PHE A 358 4.43 2.92 -37.68
CA PHE A 358 4.74 3.95 -38.65
C PHE A 358 4.10 3.68 -40.01
N SER A 359 3.83 4.76 -40.72
CA SER A 359 3.43 4.75 -42.12
C SER A 359 4.27 5.76 -42.89
N MET A 360 4.90 5.32 -43.96
CA MET A 360 5.59 6.16 -44.92
C MET A 360 4.70 6.26 -46.16
N ASP A 361 4.34 7.47 -46.56
CA ASP A 361 3.41 7.71 -47.66
C ASP A 361 3.92 8.86 -48.55
N TYR A 362 4.23 8.54 -49.80
CA TYR A 362 4.64 9.50 -50.82
C TYR A 362 3.49 9.79 -51.79
N PRO A 363 3.43 11.01 -52.36
CA PRO A 363 2.51 11.31 -53.45
C PRO A 363 2.62 10.31 -54.61
N VAL A 364 1.49 10.07 -55.29
CA VAL A 364 1.41 9.20 -56.46
C VAL A 364 2.50 9.59 -57.48
N ASN A 365 3.21 8.59 -58.01
CA ASN A 365 4.36 8.72 -58.92
C ASN A 365 5.66 9.25 -58.29
N SER A 366 5.77 9.28 -56.96
CA SER A 366 7.02 9.55 -56.25
C SER A 366 7.31 8.47 -55.21
N GLY A 367 8.51 8.45 -54.64
CA GLY A 367 8.86 7.50 -53.59
C GLY A 367 10.31 7.62 -53.17
N LEU A 368 10.64 6.93 -52.08
CA LEU A 368 12.00 6.87 -51.56
C LEU A 368 12.85 5.93 -52.43
N GLY A 369 13.95 6.44 -52.99
CA GLY A 369 14.87 5.63 -53.77
C GLY A 369 15.73 4.71 -52.89
N VAL A 370 15.80 3.42 -53.20
CA VAL A 370 16.68 2.43 -52.54
C VAL A 370 17.68 1.92 -53.56
N THR A 371 18.95 2.28 -53.36
CA THR A 371 20.03 1.91 -54.29
C THR A 371 20.67 0.58 -53.88
N LEU A 372 20.60 -0.41 -54.76
CA LEU A 372 21.21 -1.72 -54.59
C LEU A 372 22.50 -1.83 -55.41
N ASN A 373 23.50 -2.58 -54.93
CA ASN A 373 24.72 -2.82 -55.68
C ASN A 373 24.48 -3.74 -56.90
N ASN A 374 25.49 -3.91 -57.77
CA ASN A 374 25.37 -4.68 -59.01
C ASN A 374 25.63 -6.19 -58.83
N SER A 375 25.86 -6.68 -57.61
CA SER A 375 26.07 -8.11 -57.33
C SER A 375 24.78 -8.92 -57.50
N THR A 376 24.90 -10.24 -57.68
CA THR A 376 23.75 -11.16 -57.74
C THR A 376 23.98 -12.32 -56.78
N PRO A 377 23.28 -12.39 -55.63
CA PRO A 377 22.36 -11.38 -55.08
C PRO A 377 23.03 -10.03 -54.76
N SER A 378 22.25 -8.96 -54.71
CA SER A 378 22.74 -7.63 -54.30
C SER A 378 23.02 -7.57 -52.80
N ASN A 379 23.55 -6.45 -52.31
CA ASN A 379 23.51 -6.12 -50.88
C ASN A 379 22.05 -5.98 -50.39
N ILE A 380 21.86 -6.15 -49.08
CA ILE A 380 20.59 -5.90 -48.38
C ILE A 380 20.63 -4.45 -47.91
N VAL A 381 19.65 -3.64 -48.31
CA VAL A 381 19.64 -2.19 -48.07
C VAL A 381 18.40 -1.79 -47.32
N LYS A 382 18.58 -1.12 -46.18
CA LYS A 382 17.50 -0.54 -45.39
C LYS A 382 16.70 0.48 -46.20
N VAL A 383 15.37 0.40 -46.11
CA VAL A 383 14.48 1.42 -46.65
C VAL A 383 14.34 2.55 -45.63
N GLY A 384 14.89 3.72 -45.97
CA GLY A 384 14.97 4.87 -45.05
C GLY A 384 16.34 5.55 -45.08
N VAL A 385 17.35 4.95 -45.72
CA VAL A 385 18.70 5.53 -45.84
C VAL A 385 19.08 5.68 -47.31
N SER A 386 18.73 6.82 -47.90
CA SER A 386 19.32 7.27 -49.16
C SER A 386 19.39 8.80 -49.21
N THR A 387 20.63 9.30 -49.27
CA THR A 387 21.02 10.66 -49.65
C THR A 387 20.15 11.82 -49.13
N GLY A 388 20.24 12.08 -47.83
CA GLY A 388 20.11 13.43 -47.25
C GLY A 388 18.72 14.06 -47.13
N SER A 389 17.66 13.40 -47.59
CA SER A 389 16.29 13.90 -47.48
C SER A 389 15.49 13.06 -46.49
N GLU A 390 14.80 13.72 -45.55
CA GLU A 390 13.92 13.08 -44.59
C GLU A 390 12.71 12.44 -45.31
N PRO A 391 12.39 11.15 -45.07
CA PRO A 391 11.20 10.55 -45.65
C PRO A 391 9.92 11.10 -45.02
N VAL A 392 8.85 11.08 -45.80
CA VAL A 392 7.50 11.44 -45.31
C VAL A 392 6.94 10.26 -44.51
N THR A 393 7.32 10.19 -43.23
CA THR A 393 6.93 9.11 -42.32
C THR A 393 6.19 9.65 -41.11
N VAL A 394 4.99 9.12 -40.88
CA VAL A 394 4.16 9.39 -39.69
C VAL A 394 4.32 8.25 -38.71
N TYR A 395 4.69 8.58 -37.46
CA TYR A 395 4.74 7.65 -36.35
C TYR A 395 3.52 7.84 -35.46
N SER A 396 2.89 6.75 -35.04
CA SER A 396 1.68 6.79 -34.22
C SER A 396 1.65 5.65 -33.20
N ASN A 397 0.74 5.77 -32.22
CA ASN A 397 0.52 4.77 -31.18
C ASN A 397 1.82 4.31 -30.48
N LEU A 398 2.73 5.25 -30.19
CA LEU A 398 4.02 4.95 -29.58
C LEU A 398 3.87 4.76 -28.06
N PHE A 399 3.73 3.51 -27.63
CA PHE A 399 3.76 3.13 -26.23
C PHE A 399 4.88 2.13 -25.99
N ARG A 400 5.88 2.52 -25.20
CA ARG A 400 7.14 1.76 -25.02
C ARG A 400 7.91 1.55 -26.33
N PHE A 401 7.64 2.40 -27.31
CA PHE A 401 8.41 2.56 -28.54
C PHE A 401 8.85 4.00 -28.70
N ALA A 402 10.01 4.20 -29.33
CA ALA A 402 10.55 5.51 -29.63
C ALA A 402 11.10 5.54 -31.07
N THR A 403 11.25 6.75 -31.58
CA THR A 403 11.99 7.05 -32.81
C THR A 403 13.43 7.42 -32.45
N ASP A 404 14.41 7.01 -33.26
CA ASP A 404 15.78 7.53 -33.14
C ASP A 404 15.93 8.82 -33.96
N ALA A 405 16.80 9.73 -33.52
CA ALA A 405 17.10 10.96 -34.25
C ALA A 405 18.05 10.71 -35.44
N GLY A 406 17.98 11.59 -36.45
CA GLY A 406 18.88 11.59 -37.60
C GLY A 406 18.58 10.52 -38.64
N THR A 407 19.40 10.50 -39.69
CA THR A 407 19.18 9.67 -40.89
C THR A 407 19.21 8.16 -40.62
N ALA A 408 19.85 7.72 -39.53
CA ALA A 408 19.84 6.33 -39.10
C ALA A 408 18.48 5.90 -38.51
N GLY A 409 17.67 6.83 -38.00
CA GLY A 409 16.42 6.56 -37.29
C GLY A 409 15.16 6.55 -38.17
N TYR A 410 15.26 6.93 -39.44
CA TYR A 410 14.11 6.91 -40.35
C TYR A 410 13.57 5.49 -40.57
N ASN A 411 12.24 5.37 -40.64
CA ASN A 411 11.51 4.10 -40.85
C ASN A 411 11.93 2.98 -39.90
N ARG A 412 12.16 3.34 -38.63
CA ARG A 412 12.58 2.46 -37.55
C ARG A 412 11.62 2.59 -36.38
N LEU A 413 11.29 1.46 -35.75
CA LEU A 413 10.68 1.44 -34.43
C LEU A 413 11.63 0.81 -33.43
N LYS A 414 12.02 1.57 -32.40
CA LYS A 414 12.89 1.11 -31.33
C LYS A 414 12.08 0.80 -30.09
N TYR A 415 12.22 -0.42 -29.58
CA TYR A 415 11.61 -0.81 -28.34
C TYR A 415 12.36 -0.17 -27.17
N VAL A 416 11.64 0.56 -26.32
CA VAL A 416 12.18 1.25 -25.14
C VAL A 416 11.47 0.83 -23.84
N GLY A 417 10.74 -0.29 -23.88
CA GLY A 417 10.21 -0.94 -22.68
C GLY A 417 11.31 -1.53 -21.80
N LYS A 418 10.92 -2.08 -20.65
CA LYS A 418 11.85 -2.56 -19.62
C LYS A 418 12.10 -4.07 -19.74
N LYS A 419 11.04 -4.86 -19.90
CA LYS A 419 11.13 -6.33 -19.95
C LYS A 419 11.25 -6.80 -21.39
N LYS A 420 12.08 -7.82 -21.62
CA LYS A 420 12.16 -8.49 -22.92
C LYS A 420 10.84 -9.19 -23.24
N ARG A 421 10.42 -9.16 -24.49
CA ARG A 421 9.24 -9.91 -24.95
C ARG A 421 9.28 -10.18 -26.44
N ILE A 422 8.41 -11.09 -26.85
CA ILE A 422 8.16 -11.38 -28.26
C ILE A 422 7.15 -10.35 -28.80
N PHE A 423 7.46 -9.83 -29.98
CA PHE A 423 6.62 -8.92 -30.75
C PHE A 423 6.21 -9.58 -32.06
N GLN A 424 4.96 -9.30 -32.47
CA GLN A 424 4.51 -9.55 -33.82
C GLN A 424 4.77 -8.31 -34.67
N VAL A 425 5.50 -8.48 -35.76
CA VAL A 425 5.77 -7.44 -36.75
C VAL A 425 4.84 -7.67 -37.94
N THR A 426 3.99 -6.69 -38.24
CA THR A 426 3.04 -6.77 -39.36
C THR A 426 3.07 -5.50 -40.18
N GLY A 427 2.77 -5.60 -41.47
CA GLY A 427 2.72 -4.44 -42.34
C GLY A 427 2.73 -4.81 -43.81
N SER A 428 3.07 -3.83 -44.65
CA SER A 428 3.25 -4.03 -46.07
C SER A 428 4.27 -3.05 -46.63
N ILE A 429 4.91 -3.44 -47.73
CA ILE A 429 5.78 -2.57 -48.50
C ILE A 429 5.37 -2.64 -49.97
N SER A 430 5.33 -1.49 -50.62
CA SER A 430 5.20 -1.42 -52.08
C SER A 430 6.42 -0.74 -52.68
N PHE A 431 6.90 -1.24 -53.82
CA PHE A 431 8.03 -0.63 -54.53
C PHE A 431 7.97 -0.89 -56.03
N GLN A 432 8.41 0.10 -56.80
CA GLN A 432 8.61 0.01 -58.24
C GLN A 432 9.98 -0.60 -58.54
N VAL A 433 10.04 -1.46 -59.55
CA VAL A 433 11.26 -2.17 -59.95
C VAL A 433 11.86 -1.61 -61.24
N PRO A 434 13.19 -1.69 -61.42
CA PRO A 434 13.88 -1.20 -62.62
C PRO A 434 13.71 -2.11 -63.85
N GLY A 435 13.04 -3.25 -63.71
CA GLY A 435 12.84 -4.23 -64.77
C GLY A 435 12.55 -5.63 -64.24
N THR A 436 12.61 -6.62 -65.12
CA THR A 436 12.37 -8.03 -64.78
C THR A 436 13.36 -8.53 -63.72
N GLY A 437 12.87 -9.13 -62.64
CA GLY A 437 13.74 -9.64 -61.56
C GLY A 437 12.99 -10.22 -60.38
N VAL A 438 13.74 -10.89 -59.50
CA VAL A 438 13.26 -11.40 -58.21
C VAL A 438 13.86 -10.55 -57.10
N PHE A 439 12.99 -9.99 -56.27
CA PHE A 439 13.33 -9.10 -55.17
C PHE A 439 12.88 -9.72 -53.84
N ILE A 440 13.55 -9.36 -52.76
CA ILE A 440 13.28 -9.88 -51.42
C ILE A 440 13.11 -8.70 -50.47
N ALA A 441 12.02 -8.70 -49.72
CA ALA A 441 11.85 -7.85 -48.55
C ALA A 441 12.23 -8.61 -47.28
N TYR A 442 12.96 -7.91 -46.41
CA TYR A 442 13.39 -8.38 -45.10
C TYR A 442 12.85 -7.47 -44.02
N ILE A 443 12.39 -8.08 -42.93
CA ILE A 443 12.35 -7.42 -41.63
C ILE A 443 13.73 -7.60 -41.01
N THR A 444 14.35 -6.50 -40.58
CA THR A 444 15.65 -6.53 -39.91
C THR A 444 15.48 -6.22 -38.43
N LYS A 445 16.25 -6.92 -37.59
CA LYS A 445 16.46 -6.61 -36.18
C LYS A 445 17.87 -6.10 -36.00
N ASN A 446 18.03 -4.87 -35.48
CA ASN A 446 19.33 -4.26 -35.26
C ASN A 446 20.21 -4.27 -36.54
N GLY A 447 19.61 -3.97 -37.69
CA GLY A 447 20.28 -4.04 -39.00
C GLY A 447 20.52 -5.45 -39.55
N THR A 448 20.27 -6.50 -38.76
CA THR A 448 20.45 -7.90 -39.19
C THR A 448 19.14 -8.48 -39.73
N PRO A 449 19.10 -9.00 -40.97
CA PRO A 449 17.90 -9.60 -41.55
C PRO A 449 17.40 -10.85 -40.80
N LEU A 450 16.10 -10.91 -40.53
CA LEU A 450 15.44 -12.12 -40.04
C LEU A 450 15.11 -13.04 -41.21
N THR A 451 16.10 -13.85 -41.63
CA THR A 451 16.06 -14.58 -42.90
C THR A 451 14.97 -15.65 -42.98
N GLN A 452 14.45 -16.15 -41.85
CA GLN A 452 13.32 -17.07 -41.83
C GLN A 452 11.98 -16.43 -42.24
N TYR A 453 11.89 -15.09 -42.22
CA TYR A 453 10.69 -14.32 -42.58
C TYR A 453 10.84 -13.55 -43.89
N LYS A 454 11.79 -13.94 -44.76
CA LYS A 454 12.02 -13.26 -46.04
C LYS A 454 10.83 -13.45 -47.00
N ILE A 455 10.43 -12.38 -47.68
CA ILE A 455 9.29 -12.38 -48.61
C ILE A 455 9.77 -12.08 -50.03
N TYR A 456 9.39 -12.93 -50.98
CA TYR A 456 9.79 -12.80 -52.39
C TYR A 456 8.72 -12.07 -53.22
N GLY A 457 9.18 -11.20 -54.10
CA GLY A 457 8.38 -10.56 -55.14
C GLY A 457 9.04 -10.67 -56.51
N ARG A 458 8.25 -10.71 -57.58
CA ARG A 458 8.77 -10.76 -58.95
C ARG A 458 8.20 -9.61 -59.77
N GLY A 459 9.10 -8.87 -60.42
CA GLY A 459 8.76 -7.89 -61.45
C GLY A 459 8.85 -8.51 -62.84
N ALA A 460 7.93 -8.15 -63.74
CA ALA A 460 7.90 -8.61 -65.12
C ALA A 460 8.44 -7.55 -66.09
N ALA A 461 8.21 -6.26 -65.83
CA ALA A 461 8.61 -5.13 -66.65
C ALA A 461 9.19 -3.95 -65.82
N VAL A 462 9.71 -2.95 -66.53
CA VAL A 462 10.17 -1.68 -65.93
C VAL A 462 8.97 -0.96 -65.31
N ASN A 463 9.14 -0.40 -64.12
CA ASN A 463 8.12 0.32 -63.35
C ASN A 463 6.96 -0.55 -62.81
N ASP A 464 7.05 -1.88 -62.89
CA ASP A 464 6.09 -2.75 -62.20
C ASP A 464 6.09 -2.46 -60.70
N ILE A 465 4.90 -2.37 -60.11
CA ILE A 465 4.74 -2.19 -58.66
C ILE A 465 4.57 -3.57 -58.03
N ILE A 466 5.48 -3.90 -57.13
CA ILE A 466 5.37 -5.08 -56.28
C ILE A 466 4.82 -4.64 -54.93
N VAL A 467 3.81 -5.36 -54.42
CA VAL A 467 3.29 -5.19 -53.05
C VAL A 467 3.56 -6.48 -52.28
N LEU A 468 4.33 -6.37 -51.20
CA LEU A 468 4.69 -7.51 -50.36
C LEU A 468 4.14 -7.34 -48.94
N PRO A 469 3.50 -8.38 -48.37
CA PRO A 469 3.14 -8.39 -46.96
C PRO A 469 4.40 -8.53 -46.10
N LEU A 470 4.43 -7.82 -44.97
CA LEU A 470 5.46 -7.94 -43.95
C LEU A 470 4.86 -8.71 -42.76
N ASN A 471 5.46 -9.84 -42.40
CA ASN A 471 5.03 -10.64 -41.25
C ASN A 471 6.25 -11.34 -40.62
N ALA A 472 6.51 -11.06 -39.35
CA ALA A 472 7.53 -11.75 -38.57
C ALA A 472 7.17 -11.79 -37.09
N THR A 473 7.88 -12.65 -36.37
CA THR A 473 7.86 -12.68 -34.91
C THR A 473 9.29 -12.62 -34.41
N THR A 474 9.57 -11.76 -33.44
CA THR A 474 10.93 -11.65 -32.89
C THR A 474 10.94 -11.16 -31.45
N GLU A 475 11.89 -11.64 -30.65
CA GLU A 475 12.11 -11.16 -29.29
C GLU A 475 12.86 -9.83 -29.35
N LEU A 476 12.36 -8.79 -28.67
CA LEU A 476 13.05 -7.51 -28.50
C LEU A 476 13.39 -7.29 -27.02
N THR A 477 14.60 -6.82 -26.77
CA THR A 477 15.04 -6.25 -25.49
C THR A 477 15.13 -4.72 -25.62
N SER A 478 15.18 -4.00 -24.50
CA SER A 478 15.24 -2.54 -24.52
C SER A 478 16.42 -2.05 -25.37
N GLY A 479 16.15 -1.15 -26.32
CA GLY A 479 17.12 -0.64 -27.28
C GLY A 479 17.13 -1.35 -28.62
N ASP A 480 16.58 -2.56 -28.72
CA ASP A 480 16.42 -3.26 -30.00
C ASP A 480 15.47 -2.49 -30.92
N TYR A 481 15.71 -2.55 -32.22
CA TYR A 481 14.89 -1.88 -33.21
C TYR A 481 14.60 -2.73 -34.44
N ILE A 482 13.44 -2.45 -35.06
CA ILE A 482 12.96 -3.09 -36.28
C ILE A 482 12.93 -2.11 -37.44
N GLU A 483 13.36 -2.61 -38.60
CA GLU A 483 13.39 -1.88 -39.87
C GLU A 483 13.01 -2.81 -41.03
N VAL A 484 12.84 -2.24 -42.21
CA VAL A 484 12.57 -2.98 -43.45
C VAL A 484 13.74 -2.77 -44.41
N ALA A 485 14.19 -3.85 -45.07
CA ALA A 485 15.26 -3.81 -46.06
C ALA A 485 14.90 -4.57 -47.33
N LEU A 486 15.51 -4.19 -48.44
CA LEU A 486 15.28 -4.78 -49.77
C LEU A 486 16.58 -5.38 -50.33
N GLN A 487 16.44 -6.43 -51.12
CA GLN A 487 17.53 -7.05 -51.89
C GLN A 487 17.02 -7.47 -53.28
N ARG A 488 17.87 -7.36 -54.29
CA ARG A 488 17.68 -8.04 -55.57
C ARG A 488 18.34 -9.41 -55.52
N ASN A 489 17.56 -10.47 -55.65
CA ASN A 489 18.07 -11.83 -55.74
C ASN A 489 18.60 -12.13 -57.15
N SER A 490 17.89 -11.66 -58.19
CA SER A 490 18.28 -11.80 -59.59
C SER A 490 17.52 -10.79 -60.48
N GLY A 491 18.01 -10.53 -61.69
CA GLY A 491 17.35 -9.66 -62.68
C GLY A 491 18.00 -8.30 -62.88
N ALA A 492 17.23 -7.34 -63.40
CA ALA A 492 17.69 -6.01 -63.78
C ALA A 492 18.28 -5.21 -62.60
N THR A 493 19.39 -4.50 -62.84
CA THR A 493 20.00 -3.58 -61.87
C THR A 493 19.34 -2.20 -61.92
N GLY A 494 19.35 -1.47 -60.81
CA GLY A 494 18.76 -0.12 -60.73
C GLY A 494 18.28 0.24 -59.33
N VAL A 495 17.69 1.43 -59.21
CA VAL A 495 17.08 1.96 -57.98
C VAL A 495 15.66 1.40 -57.85
N LEU A 496 15.31 0.91 -56.66
CA LEU A 496 13.92 0.62 -56.31
C LEU A 496 13.27 1.90 -55.80
N VAL A 497 12.06 2.23 -56.23
CA VAL A 497 11.33 3.41 -55.72
C VAL A 497 10.24 2.93 -54.79
N VAL A 498 10.30 3.32 -53.51
CA VAL A 498 9.38 2.86 -52.45
C VAL A 498 8.37 3.98 -52.15
N PRO A 499 7.16 3.95 -52.73
CA PRO A 499 6.13 4.95 -52.45
C PRO A 499 5.48 4.78 -51.08
N ASN A 500 5.36 3.53 -50.58
CA ASN A 500 4.62 3.27 -49.36
C ASN A 500 5.19 2.11 -48.53
N ILE A 501 5.27 2.32 -47.21
CA ILE A 501 5.53 1.28 -46.20
C ILE A 501 4.58 1.50 -45.02
N THR A 502 4.01 0.42 -44.51
CA THR A 502 3.33 0.40 -43.21
C THR A 502 3.97 -0.65 -42.32
N LEU A 503 4.13 -0.33 -41.03
CA LEU A 503 4.64 -1.26 -40.04
C LEU A 503 3.98 -1.04 -38.68
N THR A 504 3.56 -2.14 -38.06
CA THR A 504 2.98 -2.21 -36.72
C THR A 504 3.69 -3.30 -35.92
N LEU A 505 4.13 -2.94 -34.72
CA LEU A 505 4.67 -3.87 -33.72
C LEU A 505 3.72 -3.94 -32.52
N LYS A 506 3.35 -5.16 -32.11
CA LYS A 506 2.47 -5.41 -30.95
C LYS A 506 2.89 -6.61 -30.11
#